data_AF-A0A7Y4QDS4-F1
#
_entry.id   AF-A0A7Y4QDS4-F1
#
_cell.length_a   1.000
_cell.length_b   1.000
_cell.length_c   1.000
_cell.angle_alpha   90.00
_cell.angle_beta   90.00
_cell.angle_gamma   90.00
#
_symmetry.space_group_name_H-M   'P 1'
#
loop_
_entity.id
_entity.type
_entity.pdbx_description
1 polymer ?
#
loop_
_entity_poly.entity_id
_entity_poly.type
_entity_poly.pdbx_seq_one_letter_code
_entity_poly.pdbx_strand_id
1 'polypeptide(L)'
;MLNAIQADCGQRGSRMAAGRGESKAAVKPAETTQSKTLAGEPSGAVKPKLFMRGQQTFVHSLFRGSTEKMKKNTSYKKFVPELHDIEHTHFYHSHDSHGAPQTYTQPVGGHFHEIVSDGVDENGYPKMKCGPALRFVDKKLNDGTMTRVIEEVKWLTNKPGVMLDDKHSHVMTYLGSEELSQAKINEGYARDKARIGTLPSPEAAEVETANAEG
;
A
#
# COMPACT_ATOMS: atom_id res chain seq x y z
N MET A 1 33.70 18.26 -43.48
CA MET A 1 34.49 18.70 -42.32
C MET A 1 34.04 17.86 -41.12
N LEU A 2 34.81 16.81 -40.82
CA LEU A 2 34.52 15.83 -39.77
C LEU A 2 35.25 16.27 -38.49
N ASN A 3 34.52 16.73 -37.48
CA ASN A 3 35.09 17.04 -36.18
C ASN A 3 35.07 15.80 -35.29
N ALA A 4 36.26 15.25 -35.06
CA ALA A 4 36.52 14.25 -34.04
C ALA A 4 36.55 14.94 -32.66
N ILE A 5 35.72 14.48 -31.73
CA ILE A 5 35.77 14.89 -30.32
C ILE A 5 36.56 13.82 -29.57
N GLN A 6 37.75 14.21 -29.12
CA GLN A 6 38.60 13.41 -28.24
C GLN A 6 37.93 13.26 -26.88
N ALA A 7 37.80 12.01 -26.44
CA ALA A 7 37.61 11.66 -25.05
C ALA A 7 38.97 11.79 -24.34
N ASP A 8 39.04 12.59 -23.29
CA ASP A 8 40.14 12.50 -22.33
C ASP A 8 39.58 12.19 -20.94
N CYS A 9 40.23 11.20 -20.34
CA CYS A 9 39.88 10.48 -19.14
C CYS A 9 40.97 10.82 -18.12
N GLY A 10 40.66 11.65 -17.14
CA GLY A 10 41.57 12.00 -16.05
C GLY A 10 40.92 13.05 -15.16
N GLN A 11 41.06 13.09 -13.85
CA GLN A 11 42.01 12.43 -12.97
C GLN A 11 41.38 12.25 -11.58
N ARG A 12 41.99 11.32 -10.85
CA ARG A 12 41.85 11.07 -9.42
C ARG A 12 42.24 12.29 -8.59
N GLY A 13 41.59 12.42 -7.43
CA GLY A 13 42.00 13.28 -6.32
C GLY A 13 40.74 13.74 -5.58
N SER A 14 40.61 13.75 -4.26
CA SER A 14 41.56 13.61 -3.18
C SER A 14 40.78 13.21 -1.93
N ARG A 15 41.46 12.45 -1.06
CA ARG A 15 41.11 12.24 0.34
C ARG A 15 40.79 13.57 1.03
N MET A 16 39.83 13.56 1.95
CA MET A 16 39.74 14.29 3.23
C MET A 16 38.39 13.93 3.86
N ALA A 17 38.19 13.80 5.16
CA ALA A 17 39.01 13.53 6.33
C ALA A 17 37.99 13.02 7.36
N ALA A 18 38.37 11.99 8.12
CA ALA A 18 37.52 11.41 9.15
C ALA A 18 37.37 12.39 10.32
N GLY A 19 36.20 13.00 10.48
CA GLY A 19 35.81 13.70 11.71
C GLY A 19 35.08 12.76 12.65
N ARG A 20 35.84 12.06 13.51
CA ARG A 20 35.27 11.37 14.68
C ARG A 20 34.91 12.42 15.73
N GLY A 21 33.65 12.84 15.71
CA GLY A 21 33.04 13.56 16.83
C GLY A 21 32.53 12.57 17.86
N GLU A 22 33.38 12.21 18.82
CA GLU A 22 32.97 11.49 20.03
C GLU A 22 32.13 12.43 20.90
N SER A 23 30.80 12.30 20.85
CA SER A 23 29.92 12.87 21.89
C SER A 23 29.58 11.76 22.88
N LYS A 24 30.31 11.76 24.00
CA LYS A 24 30.02 10.98 25.19
C LYS A 24 28.73 11.52 25.83
N ALA A 25 27.58 10.98 25.44
CA ALA A 25 26.36 11.09 26.24
C ALA A 25 26.42 10.04 27.35
N ALA A 26 26.47 10.52 28.59
CA ALA A 26 26.46 9.70 29.80
C ALA A 26 25.17 8.87 29.88
N VAL A 27 25.31 7.57 29.60
CA VAL A 27 24.28 6.57 29.90
C VAL A 27 24.26 6.39 31.41
N LYS A 28 23.21 6.90 32.06
CA LYS A 28 22.91 6.59 33.47
C LYS A 28 22.57 5.09 33.56
N PRO A 29 23.21 4.33 34.45
CA PRO A 29 22.80 2.95 34.71
C PRO A 29 21.45 2.98 35.44
N ALA A 30 20.40 2.51 34.77
CA ALA A 30 19.16 2.18 35.45
C ALA A 30 19.38 0.85 36.18
N GLU A 31 19.76 0.95 37.46
CA GLU A 31 19.55 -0.08 38.44
C GLU A 31 18.07 -0.50 38.46
N THR A 32 17.82 -1.79 38.40
CA THR A 32 17.26 -2.58 39.51
C THR A 32 16.59 -3.81 38.89
N THR A 33 17.40 -4.85 38.77
CA THR A 33 16.96 -6.22 38.53
C THR A 33 16.17 -6.67 39.75
N GLN A 34 14.84 -6.58 39.71
CA GLN A 34 13.98 -7.31 40.65
C GLN A 34 13.85 -8.74 40.15
N SER A 35 14.76 -9.61 40.59
CA SER A 35 14.64 -11.06 40.51
C SER A 35 13.49 -11.51 41.42
N LYS A 36 12.27 -11.46 40.88
CA LYS A 36 11.09 -12.06 41.52
C LYS A 36 11.19 -13.58 41.39
N THR A 37 11.74 -14.22 42.42
CA THR A 37 11.71 -15.67 42.60
C THR A 37 10.27 -16.12 42.76
N LEU A 38 9.64 -16.54 41.67
CA LEU A 38 8.35 -17.25 41.70
C LEU A 38 8.64 -18.74 41.85
N ALA A 39 8.76 -19.19 43.10
CA ALA A 39 8.57 -20.59 43.45
C ALA A 39 7.08 -20.91 43.28
N GLY A 40 6.67 -21.17 42.04
CA GLY A 40 5.32 -21.59 41.68
C GLY A 40 5.24 -23.11 41.64
N GLU A 41 4.29 -23.65 42.37
CA GLU A 41 3.94 -25.07 42.48
C GLU A 41 3.85 -25.80 41.12
N PRO A 42 4.07 -27.12 41.10
CA PRO A 42 4.05 -27.92 39.86
C PRO A 42 2.67 -27.86 39.19
N SER A 43 2.59 -26.95 38.21
CA SER A 43 1.90 -27.06 36.92
C SER A 43 0.87 -28.18 36.85
N GLY A 44 -0.33 -27.92 37.37
CA GLY A 44 -1.52 -28.66 36.94
C GLY A 44 -1.60 -28.62 35.42
N ALA A 45 -1.84 -29.78 34.79
CA ALA A 45 -1.84 -29.94 33.34
C ALA A 45 -2.64 -28.82 32.64
N VAL A 46 -1.93 -27.85 32.06
CA VAL A 46 -2.52 -26.71 31.37
C VAL A 46 -3.20 -27.26 30.13
N LYS A 47 -4.53 -27.37 30.17
CA LYS A 47 -5.31 -27.73 28.99
C LYS A 47 -5.08 -26.64 27.94
N PRO A 48 -4.64 -26.99 26.73
CA PRO A 48 -4.46 -25.99 25.68
C PRO A 48 -5.79 -25.29 25.44
N LYS A 49 -5.80 -23.96 25.56
CA LYS A 49 -6.94 -23.13 25.19
C LYS A 49 -7.00 -23.12 23.67
N LEU A 50 -7.69 -24.11 23.10
CA LEU A 50 -7.93 -24.21 21.67
C LEU A 50 -8.84 -23.05 21.24
N PHE A 51 -8.29 -22.06 20.54
CA PHE A 51 -9.04 -20.94 20.00
C PHE A 51 -9.48 -21.30 18.58
N MET A 52 -10.76 -21.68 18.42
CA MET A 52 -11.34 -22.02 17.13
C MET A 52 -11.48 -20.76 16.27
N ARG A 53 -10.53 -20.53 15.35
CA ARG A 53 -10.51 -19.36 14.44
C ARG A 53 -11.64 -19.34 13.38
N GLY A 54 -12.42 -20.42 13.23
CA GLY A 54 -13.30 -20.64 12.07
C GLY A 54 -14.67 -19.95 12.06
N GLN A 55 -15.08 -19.25 13.13
CA GLN A 55 -16.43 -18.65 13.23
C GLN A 55 -16.42 -17.17 13.63
N GLN A 56 -15.32 -16.44 13.41
CA GLN A 56 -15.35 -15.01 13.65
C GLN A 56 -16.11 -14.30 12.51
N THR A 57 -17.20 -13.64 12.88
CA THR A 57 -17.84 -12.62 12.05
C THR A 57 -17.16 -11.29 12.37
N PHE A 58 -16.78 -10.54 11.34
CA PHE A 58 -16.23 -9.19 11.50
C PHE A 58 -17.03 -8.20 10.67
N VAL A 59 -17.09 -6.95 11.15
CA VAL A 59 -17.74 -5.86 10.43
C VAL A 59 -16.73 -5.26 9.46
N HIS A 60 -17.07 -5.30 8.19
CA HIS A 60 -16.32 -4.74 7.10
C HIS A 60 -17.01 -3.46 6.62
N SER A 61 -16.32 -2.33 6.71
CA SER A 61 -16.82 -1.03 6.27
C SER A 61 -16.19 -0.65 4.93
N LEU A 62 -17.02 -0.14 4.02
CA LEU A 62 -16.61 0.34 2.70
C LEU A 62 -16.67 1.87 2.63
N PHE A 63 -15.61 2.46 2.10
CA PHE A 63 -15.51 3.90 1.88
C PHE A 63 -15.08 4.17 0.44
N ARG A 64 -15.58 5.28 -0.10
CA ARG A 64 -15.19 5.83 -1.40
C ARG A 64 -14.59 7.22 -1.21
N GLY A 65 -13.40 7.46 -1.76
CA GLY A 65 -12.81 8.78 -1.81
C GLY A 65 -13.54 9.71 -2.79
N SER A 66 -13.43 11.03 -2.59
CA SER A 66 -13.81 12.02 -3.60
C SER A 66 -13.09 11.78 -4.93
N THR A 67 -13.65 12.22 -6.05
CA THR A 67 -12.89 12.20 -7.32
C THR A 67 -11.90 13.36 -7.31
N GLU A 68 -10.61 13.05 -7.44
CA GLU A 68 -9.53 14.03 -7.48
C GLU A 68 -8.63 13.80 -8.70
N LYS A 69 -7.82 14.81 -9.06
CA LYS A 69 -6.84 14.70 -10.15
C LYS A 69 -5.51 14.19 -9.60
N MET A 70 -5.07 13.02 -10.06
CA MET A 70 -3.70 12.55 -9.85
C MET A 70 -2.81 12.97 -11.01
N LYS A 71 -1.52 13.12 -10.74
CA LYS A 71 -0.50 13.33 -11.78
C LYS A 71 0.02 11.98 -12.27
N LYS A 72 -0.22 11.64 -13.54
CA LYS A 72 0.35 10.44 -14.18
C LYS A 72 1.49 10.84 -15.09
N ASN A 73 2.66 10.24 -14.89
CA ASN A 73 3.78 10.39 -15.83
C ASN A 73 3.56 9.53 -17.08
N THR A 74 3.43 10.16 -18.25
CA THR A 74 3.33 9.49 -19.55
C THR A 74 4.66 9.43 -20.30
N SER A 75 5.69 10.13 -19.81
CA SER A 75 7.01 10.16 -20.43
C SER A 75 7.80 8.87 -20.19
N TYR A 76 8.39 8.36 -21.27
CA TYR A 76 9.37 7.28 -21.26
C TYR A 76 10.81 7.77 -21.05
N LYS A 77 11.04 9.10 -21.01
CA LYS A 77 12.38 9.69 -20.87
C LYS A 77 12.74 9.86 -19.40
N LYS A 78 13.89 9.31 -19.01
CA LYS A 78 14.43 9.46 -17.65
C LYS A 78 14.66 10.95 -17.34
N PHE A 79 14.22 11.39 -16.15
CA PHE A 79 14.35 12.76 -15.65
C PHE A 79 13.58 13.84 -16.43
N VAL A 80 12.77 13.48 -17.42
CA VAL A 80 11.91 14.44 -18.13
C VAL A 80 10.48 13.96 -17.99
N PRO A 81 9.87 14.09 -16.79
CA PRO A 81 8.52 13.64 -16.57
C PRO A 81 7.54 14.50 -17.39
N GLU A 82 6.58 13.85 -18.01
CA GLU A 82 5.44 14.50 -18.67
C GLU A 82 4.21 14.12 -17.86
N LEU A 83 3.80 15.03 -16.98
CA LEU A 83 2.73 14.78 -16.02
C LEU A 83 1.40 15.26 -16.60
N HIS A 84 0.43 14.36 -16.65
CA HIS A 84 -0.95 14.64 -17.02
C HIS A 84 -1.86 14.47 -15.81
N ASP A 85 -2.79 15.40 -15.64
CA ASP A 85 -3.82 15.29 -14.61
C ASP A 85 -4.90 14.33 -15.08
N ILE A 86 -5.14 13.27 -14.31
CA ILE A 86 -6.15 12.26 -14.59
C ILE A 86 -7.05 12.14 -13.37
N GLU A 87 -8.36 12.23 -13.61
CA GLU A 87 -9.35 12.02 -12.56
C GLU A 87 -9.34 10.57 -12.09
N HIS A 88 -9.37 10.38 -10.78
CA HIS A 88 -9.41 9.07 -10.17
C HIS A 88 -10.08 9.11 -8.80
N THR A 89 -10.47 7.94 -8.32
CA THR A 89 -11.11 7.74 -7.02
C THR A 89 -10.52 6.48 -6.40
N HIS A 90 -10.32 6.51 -5.09
CA HIS A 90 -9.91 5.34 -4.33
C HIS A 90 -11.08 4.72 -3.59
N PHE A 91 -11.04 3.40 -3.45
CA PHE A 91 -11.89 2.67 -2.52
C PHE A 91 -11.05 2.18 -1.35
N TYR A 92 -11.65 2.19 -0.17
CA TYR A 92 -11.03 1.68 1.06
C TYR A 92 -11.98 0.71 1.73
N HIS A 93 -11.42 -0.45 2.07
CA HIS A 93 -12.06 -1.51 2.82
C HIS A 93 -11.42 -1.54 4.20
N SER A 94 -12.19 -1.55 5.28
CA SER A 94 -11.60 -1.55 6.64
C SER A 94 -10.86 -2.84 6.97
N HIS A 95 -11.27 -3.95 6.36
CA HIS A 95 -10.70 -5.28 6.53
C HIS A 95 -10.55 -5.95 5.16
N ASP A 96 -9.58 -6.85 5.01
CA ASP A 96 -9.52 -7.72 3.84
C ASP A 96 -10.43 -8.94 3.95
N SER A 97 -10.39 -9.79 2.93
CA SER A 97 -11.16 -11.04 2.89
C SER A 97 -10.76 -12.04 3.99
N HIS A 98 -9.62 -11.85 4.66
CA HIS A 98 -9.15 -12.69 5.76
C HIS A 98 -9.47 -12.06 7.13
N GLY A 99 -10.14 -10.91 7.14
CA GLY A 99 -10.47 -10.15 8.34
C GLY A 99 -9.28 -9.38 8.92
N ALA A 100 -8.16 -9.29 8.22
CA ALA A 100 -7.05 -8.47 8.69
C ALA A 100 -7.37 -6.99 8.42
N PRO A 101 -7.12 -6.09 9.40
CA PRO A 101 -7.38 -4.67 9.23
C PRO A 101 -6.47 -4.11 8.13
N GLN A 102 -7.06 -3.29 7.26
CA GLN A 102 -6.37 -2.64 6.15
C GLN A 102 -6.10 -1.18 6.54
N THR A 103 -4.91 -0.70 6.23
CA THR A 103 -4.49 0.69 6.52
C THR A 103 -4.35 1.53 5.26
N TYR A 104 -4.49 0.95 4.08
CA TYR A 104 -4.27 1.61 2.80
C TYR A 104 -5.47 1.45 1.88
N THR A 105 -5.68 2.44 1.00
CA THR A 105 -6.63 2.33 -0.10
C THR A 105 -6.17 1.31 -1.14
N GLN A 106 -7.09 0.86 -1.99
CA GLN A 106 -6.70 0.08 -3.17
C GLN A 106 -5.86 0.92 -4.13
N PRO A 107 -4.80 0.39 -4.75
CA PRO A 107 -3.96 1.15 -5.64
C PRO A 107 -4.68 1.50 -6.95
N VAL A 108 -4.60 2.77 -7.36
CA VAL A 108 -5.17 3.29 -8.61
C VAL A 108 -4.10 4.13 -9.29
N GLY A 109 -3.87 3.90 -10.58
CA GLY A 109 -2.84 4.64 -11.33
C GLY A 109 -1.41 4.45 -10.81
N GLY A 110 -1.15 3.43 -9.99
CA GLY A 110 0.17 3.12 -9.43
C GLY A 110 0.49 3.78 -8.08
N HIS A 111 -0.49 4.42 -7.42
CA HIS A 111 -0.35 4.96 -6.08
C HIS A 111 -1.57 4.58 -5.20
N PHE A 112 -1.48 4.82 -3.90
CA PHE A 112 -2.49 4.56 -2.89
C PHE A 112 -2.34 5.56 -1.74
N HIS A 113 -3.26 5.58 -0.78
CA HIS A 113 -3.22 6.46 0.38
C HIS A 113 -3.30 5.66 1.67
N GLU A 114 -2.63 6.14 2.71
CA GLU A 114 -2.84 5.67 4.08
C GLU A 114 -4.14 6.25 4.63
N ILE A 115 -4.92 5.40 5.31
CA ILE A 115 -6.19 5.78 5.94
C ILE A 115 -6.04 5.70 7.45
N VAL A 116 -6.45 6.78 8.11
CA VAL A 116 -6.45 6.89 9.57
C VAL A 116 -7.89 7.16 10.04
N SER A 117 -8.32 6.45 11.08
CA SER A 117 -9.63 6.70 11.70
C SER A 117 -9.67 8.09 12.32
N ASP A 118 -10.72 8.85 11.99
CA ASP A 118 -10.98 10.21 12.47
C ASP A 118 -12.25 10.26 13.34
N GLY A 119 -12.54 9.14 14.02
CA GLY A 119 -13.70 9.00 14.90
C GLY A 119 -15.00 8.73 14.14
N VAL A 120 -16.06 9.44 14.52
CA VAL A 120 -17.44 9.21 14.08
C VAL A 120 -18.06 10.56 13.69
N ASP A 121 -18.88 10.58 12.64
CA ASP A 121 -19.60 11.77 12.20
C ASP A 121 -20.85 12.08 13.05
N GLU A 122 -21.56 13.16 12.72
CA GLU A 122 -22.78 13.59 13.42
C GLU A 122 -23.92 12.56 13.35
N ASN A 123 -23.88 11.66 12.36
CA ASN A 123 -24.89 10.62 12.13
C ASN A 123 -24.51 9.28 12.77
N GLY A 124 -23.35 9.18 13.43
CA GLY A 124 -22.88 7.93 14.01
C GLY A 124 -22.10 7.04 13.04
N TYR A 125 -21.76 7.50 11.84
CA TYR A 125 -20.97 6.75 10.88
C TYR A 125 -19.46 6.95 11.08
N PRO A 126 -18.64 5.92 10.83
CA PRO A 126 -17.19 6.04 10.96
C PRO A 126 -16.66 7.09 9.97
N LYS A 127 -15.75 7.93 10.45
CA LYS A 127 -15.08 8.96 9.66
C LYS A 127 -13.62 8.58 9.44
N MET A 128 -13.14 8.74 8.22
CA MET A 128 -11.78 8.36 7.82
C MET A 128 -11.05 9.56 7.23
N LYS A 129 -9.78 9.74 7.62
CA LYS A 129 -8.88 10.74 7.05
C LYS A 129 -7.91 10.08 6.07
N CYS A 130 -7.76 10.69 4.91
CA CYS A 130 -6.87 10.23 3.85
C CYS A 130 -5.52 10.96 3.94
N GLY A 131 -4.43 10.20 3.93
CA GLY A 131 -3.05 10.71 3.89
C GLY A 131 -2.63 11.20 2.50
N PRO A 132 -1.33 11.54 2.32
CA PRO A 132 -0.80 11.91 1.00
C PRO A 132 -0.77 10.72 0.03
N ALA A 133 -0.56 11.00 -1.25
CA ALA A 133 -0.35 9.97 -2.27
C ALA A 133 0.98 9.23 -2.06
N LEU A 134 0.91 7.91 -1.89
CA LEU A 134 2.03 7.00 -1.63
C LEU A 134 2.18 5.97 -2.75
N ARG A 135 3.39 5.47 -2.96
CA ARG A 135 3.67 4.36 -3.87
C ARG A 135 4.68 3.39 -3.28
N PHE A 136 4.67 2.17 -3.80
CA PHE A 136 5.72 1.20 -3.53
C PHE A 136 6.95 1.51 -4.39
N VAL A 137 8.12 1.55 -3.78
CA VAL A 137 9.42 1.73 -4.45
C VAL A 137 10.34 0.61 -3.99
N ASP A 138 10.89 -0.14 -4.94
CA ASP A 138 11.89 -1.16 -4.63
C ASP A 138 13.27 -0.49 -4.57
N LYS A 139 13.89 -0.50 -3.37
CA LYS A 139 15.21 0.07 -3.12
C LYS A 139 16.24 -1.02 -2.88
N LYS A 140 17.43 -0.82 -3.45
CA LYS A 140 18.57 -1.70 -3.19
C LYS A 140 19.26 -1.28 -1.88
N LEU A 141 19.36 -2.22 -0.95
CA LEU A 141 20.09 -2.07 0.31
C LEU A 141 21.61 -2.24 0.11
N ASN A 142 22.39 -1.86 1.12
CA ASN A 142 23.86 -1.92 1.08
C ASN A 142 24.40 -3.36 0.93
N ASP A 143 23.64 -4.36 1.39
CA ASP A 143 23.95 -5.78 1.24
C ASP A 143 23.60 -6.33 -0.16
N GLY A 144 23.03 -5.49 -1.03
CA GLY A 144 22.61 -5.84 -2.38
C GLY A 144 21.18 -6.40 -2.48
N THR A 145 20.48 -6.61 -1.37
CA THR A 145 19.09 -7.07 -1.37
C THR A 145 18.13 -5.95 -1.81
N MET A 146 17.00 -6.32 -2.41
CA MET A 146 15.95 -5.37 -2.78
C MET A 146 14.86 -5.38 -1.70
N THR A 147 14.50 -4.21 -1.19
CA THR A 147 13.40 -4.05 -0.25
C THR A 147 12.34 -3.10 -0.81
N ARG A 148 11.07 -3.43 -0.60
CA ARG A 148 9.96 -2.58 -0.99
C ARG A 148 9.67 -1.59 0.13
N VAL A 149 9.81 -0.30 -0.16
CA VAL A 149 9.47 0.79 0.76
C VAL A 149 8.28 1.56 0.25
N ILE A 150 7.55 2.19 1.17
CA ILE A 150 6.45 3.10 0.86
C ILE A 150 7.00 4.51 0.89
N GLU A 151 6.79 5.28 -0.18
CA GLU A 151 7.22 6.67 -0.29
C GLU A 151 6.15 7.52 -0.95
N GLU A 152 6.16 8.82 -0.64
CA GLU A 152 5.34 9.79 -1.36
C GLU A 152 5.66 9.81 -2.87
N VAL A 153 4.63 10.04 -3.68
CA VAL A 153 4.79 10.10 -5.14
C VAL A 153 5.54 11.37 -5.54
N LYS A 154 6.80 11.17 -5.96
CA LYS A 154 7.71 12.23 -6.43
C LYS A 154 8.37 11.85 -7.75
N TRP A 155 8.51 12.82 -8.63
CA TRP A 155 9.25 12.68 -9.90
C TRP A 155 10.47 13.59 -9.91
N LEU A 156 11.62 12.98 -10.22
CA LEU A 156 12.87 13.71 -10.46
C LEU A 156 12.81 14.39 -11.81
N THR A 157 13.15 15.68 -11.84
CA THR A 157 13.29 16.44 -13.08
C THR A 157 14.76 16.53 -13.51
N ASN A 158 14.99 17.05 -14.71
CA ASN A 158 16.33 17.31 -15.25
C ASN A 158 17.04 18.47 -14.53
N LYS A 159 16.29 19.31 -13.81
CA LYS A 159 16.85 20.39 -13.00
C LYS A 159 17.26 19.83 -11.63
N PRO A 160 18.53 19.97 -11.22
CA PRO A 160 18.99 19.47 -9.93
C PRO A 160 18.21 20.14 -8.79
N GLY A 161 17.71 19.33 -7.87
CA GLY A 161 16.96 19.80 -6.69
C GLY A 161 15.48 20.08 -6.92
N VAL A 162 14.97 20.03 -8.16
CA VAL A 162 13.54 20.23 -8.43
C VAL A 162 12.84 18.87 -8.52
N MET A 163 11.97 18.61 -7.56
CA MET A 163 11.05 17.47 -7.57
C MET A 163 9.64 17.95 -7.83
N LEU A 164 8.94 17.27 -8.73
CA LEU A 164 7.50 17.43 -8.89
C LEU A 164 6.82 16.43 -7.97
N ASP A 165 5.89 16.91 -7.15
CA ASP A 165 5.12 16.11 -6.22
C ASP A 165 3.64 16.04 -6.64
N ASP A 166 3.03 14.93 -6.26
CA ASP A 166 1.58 14.79 -6.21
C ASP A 166 1.13 14.82 -4.75
N LYS A 167 0.40 15.87 -4.39
CA LYS A 167 0.00 16.18 -3.00
C LYS A 167 -1.51 16.09 -2.79
N HIS A 168 -2.25 15.54 -3.75
CA HIS A 168 -3.69 15.42 -3.58
C HIS A 168 -4.02 14.45 -2.44
N SER A 169 -5.24 14.57 -1.94
CA SER A 169 -5.82 13.75 -0.88
C SER A 169 -7.32 13.66 -1.12
N HIS A 170 -7.96 12.60 -0.64
CA HIS A 170 -9.39 12.39 -0.84
C HIS A 170 -10.21 12.68 0.41
N VAL A 171 -11.44 13.15 0.21
CA VAL A 171 -12.46 13.14 1.27
C VAL A 171 -13.14 11.77 1.24
N MET A 172 -13.07 11.02 2.33
CA MET A 172 -13.63 9.68 2.40
C MET A 172 -15.11 9.71 2.76
N THR A 173 -15.95 9.19 1.87
CA THR A 173 -17.39 9.02 2.07
C THR A 173 -17.69 7.58 2.45
N TYR A 174 -18.36 7.38 3.58
CA TYR A 174 -18.81 6.06 4.01
C TYR A 174 -19.96 5.56 3.13
N LEU A 175 -19.84 4.34 2.61
CA LEU A 175 -20.86 3.74 1.75
C LEU A 175 -21.72 2.71 2.48
N GLY A 176 -21.20 2.07 3.51
CA GLY A 176 -21.92 1.04 4.25
C GLY A 176 -20.99 0.06 4.95
N SER A 177 -21.59 -0.82 5.75
CA SER A 177 -20.89 -1.92 6.40
C SER A 177 -21.63 -3.22 6.16
N GLU A 178 -20.85 -4.28 6.07
CA GLU A 178 -21.32 -5.64 5.89
C GLU A 178 -20.66 -6.55 6.93
N GLU A 179 -21.43 -7.50 7.45
CA GLU A 179 -20.86 -8.57 8.27
C GLU A 179 -20.28 -9.65 7.37
N LEU A 180 -18.96 -9.81 7.42
CA LEU A 180 -18.24 -10.86 6.74
C LEU A 180 -17.97 -12.03 7.69
N SER A 181 -18.26 -13.23 7.22
CA SER A 181 -17.89 -14.49 7.86
C SER A 181 -17.31 -15.42 6.81
N GLN A 182 -16.46 -16.36 7.21
CA GLN A 182 -15.89 -17.34 6.27
C GLN A 182 -16.98 -18.13 5.53
N ALA A 183 -18.11 -18.41 6.21
CA ALA A 183 -19.28 -19.03 5.61
C ALA A 183 -19.84 -18.18 4.46
N LYS A 184 -20.10 -16.88 4.69
CA LYS A 184 -20.60 -15.96 3.66
C LYS A 184 -19.63 -15.82 2.48
N ILE A 185 -18.32 -15.78 2.76
CA ILE A 185 -17.29 -15.71 1.72
C ILE A 185 -17.32 -16.97 0.85
N ASN A 186 -17.37 -18.16 1.47
CA ASN A 186 -17.44 -19.43 0.75
C ASN A 186 -18.73 -19.58 -0.06
N GLU A 187 -19.86 -19.12 0.49
CA GLU A 187 -21.15 -19.06 -0.22
C GLU A 187 -21.08 -18.15 -1.45
N GLY A 188 -20.44 -16.98 -1.33
CA GLY A 188 -20.19 -16.07 -2.45
C GLY A 188 -19.38 -16.74 -3.55
N TYR A 189 -18.26 -17.38 -3.20
CA TYR A 189 -17.44 -18.12 -4.16
C TYR A 189 -18.20 -19.26 -4.84
N ALA A 190 -19.02 -20.00 -4.11
CA ALA A 190 -19.85 -21.07 -4.68
C ALA A 190 -20.86 -20.52 -5.69
N ARG A 191 -21.50 -19.38 -5.37
CA ARG A 191 -22.44 -18.70 -6.26
C ARG A 191 -21.77 -18.18 -7.53
N ASP A 192 -20.61 -17.53 -7.39
CA ASP A 192 -19.87 -16.99 -8.53
C ASP A 192 -19.35 -18.11 -9.43
N LYS A 193 -18.85 -19.21 -8.86
CA LYS A 193 -18.43 -20.39 -9.61
C LYS A 193 -19.58 -20.99 -10.42
N ALA A 194 -20.77 -21.10 -9.81
CA ALA A 194 -21.96 -21.57 -10.52
C ALA A 194 -22.36 -20.63 -11.66
N ARG A 195 -22.28 -19.31 -11.46
CA ARG A 195 -22.58 -18.30 -12.48
C ARG A 195 -21.60 -18.35 -13.65
N ILE A 196 -20.29 -18.42 -13.37
CA ILE A 196 -19.26 -18.47 -14.41
C ILE A 196 -19.42 -19.71 -15.29
N GLY A 197 -19.80 -20.85 -14.69
CA GLY A 197 -20.08 -22.08 -15.45
C GLY A 197 -21.29 -21.99 -16.39
N THR A 198 -22.18 -21.02 -16.19
CA THR A 198 -23.37 -20.79 -17.04
C THR A 198 -23.16 -19.72 -18.11
N LEU A 199 -22.04 -18.98 -18.07
CA LEU A 199 -21.75 -18.01 -19.11
C LEU A 199 -21.43 -18.75 -20.41
N PRO A 200 -22.03 -18.37 -21.55
CA PRO A 200 -21.71 -18.99 -22.83
C PRO A 200 -20.22 -18.83 -23.10
N SER A 201 -19.59 -19.90 -23.60
CA SER A 201 -18.21 -19.82 -24.09
C SER A 201 -18.14 -18.66 -25.09
N PRO A 202 -17.10 -17.81 -25.07
CA PRO A 202 -16.96 -16.72 -26.03
C PRO A 202 -17.03 -17.22 -27.49
N GLU A 203 -16.65 -18.47 -27.74
CA GLU A 203 -16.73 -19.13 -29.04
C GLU A 203 -18.18 -19.34 -29.53
N ALA A 204 -19.15 -19.49 -28.62
CA ALA A 204 -20.56 -19.63 -28.97
C ALA A 204 -21.24 -18.28 -29.29
N ALA A 205 -20.69 -17.16 -28.78
CA ALA A 205 -21.24 -15.83 -29.01
C ALA A 205 -20.93 -15.28 -30.42
N GLU A 206 -19.81 -15.71 -31.04
CA GLU A 206 -19.43 -15.23 -32.38
C GLU A 206 -20.23 -15.89 -33.53
N VAL A 207 -20.75 -17.11 -33.32
CA VAL A 207 -21.54 -17.83 -34.33
C VAL A 207 -22.95 -17.22 -34.49
N GLU A 208 -23.48 -16.57 -33.46
CA GLU A 208 -24.82 -15.99 -33.49
C GLU A 208 -24.86 -14.64 -34.22
N THR A 209 -23.79 -13.85 -34.18
CA THR A 209 -23.70 -12.57 -34.91
C THR A 209 -23.48 -12.73 -36.42
N ALA A 210 -22.89 -13.85 -36.87
CA ALA A 210 -22.64 -14.08 -38.30
C ALA A 210 -23.91 -14.44 -39.11
N ASN A 211 -24.98 -14.86 -38.45
CA ASN A 211 -26.23 -15.27 -39.10
C ASN A 211 -27.32 -14.18 -39.10
N ALA A 212 -27.07 -13.02 -38.50
CA ALA A 212 -28.04 -11.93 -38.40
C ALA A 212 -27.95 -10.88 -39.54
N GLU A 213 -26.95 -10.97 -40.42
CA GLU A 213 -26.74 -10.02 -41.53
C GLU A 213 -26.94 -10.65 -42.93
N GLY A 214 -27.54 -11.84 -43.01
CA GLY A 214 -27.82 -12.57 -44.26
C GLY A 214 -29.28 -12.54 -44.69
#